data_AF-A0AAI8FMA8-F1
#
_entry.id   AF-A0AAI8FMA8-F1
#
_cell.length_a   1.000
_cell.length_b   1.000
_cell.length_c   1.000
_cell.angle_alpha   90.00
_cell.angle_beta   90.00
_cell.angle_gamma   90.00
#
_symmetry.space_group_name_H-M   'P 1'
#
loop_
_entity.id
_entity.type
_entity.pdbx_description
1 polymer ?
#
loop_
_entity_poly.entity_id
_entity_poly.type
_entity_poly.pdbx_seq_one_letter_code
_entity_poly.pdbx_strand_id
1 'polypeptide(L)'
;MSQQLQQIIDNAWENRTELSPKAASAEIREAVAHAIEQLDRGALRVAEKIDGEWTVHQWLKKAVLLSFRLEDNAPMPAGGYSQFYDKVPSKFANYTAEDFAAGGFRVVPPAIARRGSFIAKNVVLMPSYTNIGAYVDEGTMVDTWATVGSCAQIGKNVHLSGGVGIGGVLEPLQANPVIIEDNCFIGARSEVVEGVIVEENSVISMGVYLGQSTKIYDRETGEVTYGRIPAGSVVVAGNLPSKDGTHSLYCAVIVKKVDAKTRAKVGLNELLRGD
;
A
#
# COMPACT_ATOMS: atom_id res chain seq x y z
N MET A 1 18.30 -11.93 15.99
CA MET A 1 17.55 -10.75 16.46
C MET A 1 16.09 -10.79 16.04
N SER A 2 15.77 -10.94 14.75
CA SER A 2 14.37 -11.02 14.27
C SER A 2 13.56 -12.17 14.88
N GLN A 3 14.14 -13.36 15.08
CA GLN A 3 13.43 -14.52 15.63
C GLN A 3 12.96 -14.35 17.09
N GLN A 4 13.79 -13.74 17.95
CA GLN A 4 13.41 -13.43 19.34
C GLN A 4 12.31 -12.37 19.38
N LEU A 5 12.46 -11.31 18.57
CA LEU A 5 11.45 -10.25 18.45
C LEU A 5 10.10 -10.83 18.02
N GLN A 6 10.09 -11.68 16.98
CA GLN A 6 8.88 -12.36 16.53
C GLN A 6 8.23 -13.19 17.64
N GLN A 7 9.00 -13.98 18.39
CA GLN A 7 8.46 -14.81 19.46
C GLN A 7 7.78 -13.98 20.55
N ILE A 8 8.36 -12.84 20.94
CA ILE A 8 7.75 -11.91 21.92
C ILE A 8 6.42 -11.37 21.37
N ILE A 9 6.40 -10.94 20.11
CA ILE A 9 5.18 -10.41 19.48
C ILE A 9 4.09 -11.47 19.35
N ASP A 10 4.43 -12.68 18.93
CA ASP A 10 3.48 -13.78 18.80
C ASP A 10 2.89 -14.16 20.17
N ASN A 11 3.71 -14.29 21.22
CA ASN A 11 3.24 -14.55 22.57
C ASN A 11 2.37 -13.42 23.13
N ALA A 12 2.75 -12.15 22.89
CA ALA A 12 1.96 -11.00 23.29
C ALA A 12 0.61 -10.95 22.56
N TRP A 13 0.57 -11.38 21.29
CA TRP A 13 -0.67 -11.45 20.52
C TRP A 13 -1.64 -12.50 21.06
N GLU A 14 -1.16 -13.69 21.43
CA GLU A 14 -2.03 -14.70 22.03
C GLU A 14 -2.66 -14.22 23.34
N ASN A 15 -1.90 -13.46 24.15
CA ASN A 15 -2.36 -12.88 25.42
C ASN A 15 -2.92 -11.45 25.28
N ARG A 16 -3.24 -11.00 24.07
CA ARG A 16 -3.60 -9.59 23.79
C ARG A 16 -4.78 -9.08 24.61
N THR A 17 -5.69 -9.94 25.07
CA THR A 17 -6.84 -9.51 25.90
C THR A 17 -6.41 -8.96 27.26
N GLU A 18 -5.23 -9.33 27.75
CA GLU A 18 -4.64 -8.84 29.00
C GLU A 18 -3.90 -7.51 28.81
N LEU A 19 -3.61 -7.14 27.56
CA LEU A 19 -2.83 -5.96 27.22
C LEU A 19 -3.71 -4.72 27.07
N SER A 20 -3.23 -3.61 27.65
CA SER A 20 -3.84 -2.28 27.55
C SER A 20 -2.79 -1.18 27.67
N PRO A 21 -3.16 0.10 27.46
CA PRO A 21 -2.24 1.22 27.67
C PRO A 21 -1.72 1.34 29.11
N LYS A 22 -2.41 0.77 30.10
CA LYS A 22 -2.00 0.78 31.52
C LYS A 22 -1.44 -0.56 32.00
N ALA A 23 -1.57 -1.63 31.21
CA ALA A 23 -1.15 -2.97 31.59
C ALA A 23 -0.47 -3.67 30.40
N ALA A 24 0.86 -3.59 30.37
CA ALA A 24 1.75 -4.40 29.53
C ALA A 24 3.17 -4.31 30.10
N SER A 25 3.95 -5.39 30.01
CA SER A 25 5.36 -5.36 30.44
C SER A 25 6.20 -4.41 29.59
N ALA A 26 7.31 -3.92 30.15
CA ALA A 26 8.28 -3.11 29.42
C ALA A 26 8.79 -3.84 28.17
N GLU A 27 9.10 -5.14 28.30
CA GLU A 27 9.56 -5.99 27.20
C GLU A 27 8.58 -6.01 26.02
N ILE A 28 7.27 -6.18 26.27
CA ILE A 28 6.26 -6.17 25.20
C ILE A 28 6.18 -4.80 24.52
N ARG A 29 6.20 -3.72 25.31
CA ARG A 29 6.16 -2.35 24.78
C ARG A 29 7.37 -2.03 23.92
N GLU A 30 8.55 -2.39 24.39
CA GLU A 30 9.82 -2.21 23.66
C GLU A 30 9.84 -3.05 22.38
N ALA A 31 9.41 -4.32 22.44
CA ALA A 31 9.33 -5.18 21.27
C ALA A 31 8.37 -4.63 20.20
N VAL A 32 7.16 -4.21 20.59
CA VAL A 32 6.20 -3.61 19.66
C VAL A 32 6.74 -2.30 19.09
N ALA A 33 7.27 -1.40 19.93
CA ALA A 33 7.84 -0.13 19.48
C ALA A 33 9.01 -0.34 18.51
N HIS A 34 9.89 -1.30 18.81
CA HIS A 34 11.02 -1.65 17.95
C HIS A 34 10.54 -2.24 16.61
N ALA A 35 9.54 -3.13 16.61
CA ALA A 35 8.97 -3.65 15.37
C ALA A 35 8.36 -2.52 14.50
N ILE A 36 7.64 -1.57 15.09
CA ILE A 36 7.11 -0.39 14.40
C ILE A 36 8.24 0.49 13.87
N GLU A 37 9.33 0.69 14.61
CA GLU A 37 10.50 1.42 14.13
C GLU A 37 11.17 0.73 12.93
N GLN A 38 11.33 -0.59 12.98
CA GLN A 38 11.92 -1.35 11.88
C GLN A 38 11.05 -1.30 10.61
N LEU A 39 9.72 -1.32 10.77
CA LEU A 39 8.77 -1.04 9.67
C LEU A 39 8.92 0.39 9.15
N ASP A 40 9.02 1.38 10.05
CA ASP A 40 9.14 2.79 9.67
C ASP A 40 10.40 3.09 8.86
N ARG A 41 11.48 2.36 9.12
CA ARG A 41 12.78 2.47 8.43
C ARG A 41 12.91 1.54 7.23
N GLY A 42 11.90 0.71 6.95
CA GLY A 42 11.92 -0.26 5.84
C GLY A 42 12.89 -1.42 6.03
N ALA A 43 13.45 -1.59 7.24
CA ALA A 43 14.33 -2.71 7.58
C ALA A 43 13.54 -4.01 7.78
N LEU A 44 12.25 -3.90 8.10
CA LEU A 44 11.26 -4.95 7.99
C LEU A 44 10.11 -4.45 7.12
N ARG A 45 9.38 -5.37 6.49
CA ARG A 45 8.22 -5.07 5.65
C ARG A 45 7.15 -6.14 5.85
N VAL A 46 5.87 -5.75 5.79
CA VAL A 46 4.76 -6.66 6.13
C VAL A 46 4.62 -7.82 5.15
N ALA A 47 4.96 -7.61 3.88
CA ALA A 47 5.08 -8.66 2.89
C ALA A 47 6.29 -8.40 2.00
N GLU A 48 6.91 -9.47 1.50
CA GLU A 48 8.04 -9.40 0.57
C GLU A 48 7.99 -10.55 -0.45
N LYS A 49 8.69 -10.39 -1.59
CA LYS A 49 8.88 -11.48 -2.54
C LYS A 49 9.97 -12.41 -2.04
N ILE A 50 9.61 -13.68 -1.82
CA ILE A 50 10.53 -14.79 -1.53
C ILE A 50 10.33 -15.81 -2.64
N ASP A 51 11.41 -16.16 -3.36
CA ASP A 51 11.37 -17.11 -4.49
C ASP A 51 10.33 -16.75 -5.58
N GLY A 52 10.10 -15.45 -5.79
CA GLY A 52 9.15 -14.92 -6.78
C GLY A 52 7.73 -14.74 -6.27
N GLU A 53 7.39 -15.25 -5.07
CA GLU A 53 6.05 -15.18 -4.50
C GLU A 53 5.96 -14.22 -3.32
N TRP A 54 4.85 -13.49 -3.24
CA TRP A 54 4.60 -12.58 -2.13
C TRP A 54 4.20 -13.36 -0.87
N THR A 55 5.05 -13.25 0.15
CA THR A 55 4.87 -13.87 1.45
C THR A 55 4.57 -12.81 2.51
N VAL A 56 3.51 -13.03 3.29
CA VAL A 56 3.12 -12.15 4.40
C VAL A 56 3.76 -12.58 5.72
N HIS A 57 4.36 -11.61 6.41
CA HIS A 57 4.89 -11.76 7.76
C HIS A 57 3.81 -11.42 8.78
N GLN A 58 2.98 -12.40 9.14
CA GLN A 58 1.81 -12.17 10.00
C GLN A 58 2.16 -11.52 11.35
N TRP A 59 3.33 -11.84 11.92
CA TRP A 59 3.77 -11.27 13.19
C TRP A 59 3.96 -9.74 13.11
N LEU A 60 4.29 -9.18 11.95
CA LEU A 60 4.36 -7.73 11.77
C LEU A 60 2.98 -7.08 11.78
N LYS A 61 1.96 -7.75 11.24
CA LYS A 61 0.56 -7.30 11.38
C LYS A 61 0.09 -7.37 12.83
N LYS A 62 0.47 -8.43 13.57
CA LYS A 62 0.23 -8.54 15.01
C LYS A 62 0.89 -7.38 15.77
N ALA A 63 2.14 -7.03 15.45
CA ALA A 63 2.82 -5.89 16.06
C ALA A 63 2.07 -4.57 15.84
N VAL A 64 1.58 -4.31 14.63
CA VAL A 64 0.74 -3.13 14.31
C VAL A 64 -0.59 -3.13 15.08
N LEU A 65 -1.27 -4.28 15.18
CA LEU A 65 -2.50 -4.37 15.95
C LEU A 65 -2.26 -4.19 17.47
N LEU A 66 -1.14 -4.73 17.98
CA LEU A 66 -0.72 -4.52 19.36
C LEU A 66 -0.38 -3.06 19.64
N SER A 67 0.23 -2.33 18.70
CA SER A 67 0.53 -0.91 18.92
C SER A 67 -0.74 -0.08 19.15
N PHE A 68 -1.84 -0.42 18.50
CA PHE A 68 -3.14 0.24 18.75
C PHE A 68 -3.71 -0.06 20.14
N ARG A 69 -3.44 -1.26 20.65
CA ARG A 69 -3.90 -1.71 21.97
C ARG A 69 -3.07 -1.13 23.11
N LEU A 70 -1.79 -0.84 22.86
CA LEU A 70 -0.85 -0.35 23.87
C LEU A 70 -0.86 1.16 24.07
N GLU A 71 -1.58 1.90 23.22
CA GLU A 71 -1.61 3.36 23.24
C GLU A 71 -3.04 3.89 23.42
N ASP A 72 -3.21 4.93 24.23
CA ASP A 72 -4.46 5.69 24.35
C ASP A 72 -4.54 6.78 23.26
N ASN A 73 -5.75 7.19 22.90
CA ASN A 73 -5.89 8.39 22.07
C ASN A 73 -5.49 9.63 22.88
N ALA A 74 -4.85 10.59 22.23
CA ALA A 74 -4.48 11.87 22.83
C ALA A 74 -4.80 13.03 21.88
N PRO A 75 -5.08 14.24 22.41
CA PRO A 75 -5.19 15.43 21.58
C PRO A 75 -3.87 15.70 20.84
N MET A 76 -3.95 15.92 19.53
CA MET A 76 -2.82 16.24 18.66
C MET A 76 -3.00 17.67 18.14
N PRO A 77 -2.12 18.61 18.51
CA PRO A 77 -2.28 20.02 18.14
C PRO A 77 -2.00 20.25 16.65
N ALA A 78 -2.74 21.19 16.04
CA ALA A 78 -2.60 21.54 14.63
C ALA A 78 -2.55 23.07 14.46
N GLY A 79 -1.53 23.73 15.04
CA GLY A 79 -1.28 25.17 14.80
C GLY A 79 -2.42 26.14 15.20
N GLY A 80 -3.35 25.71 16.06
CA GLY A 80 -4.44 26.53 16.61
C GLY A 80 -5.73 26.61 15.78
N TYR A 81 -5.71 26.27 14.48
CA TYR A 81 -6.93 26.27 13.66
C TYR A 81 -7.83 25.04 13.92
N SER A 82 -7.25 23.96 14.43
CA SER A 82 -7.94 22.73 14.78
C SER A 82 -7.12 21.87 15.76
N GLN A 83 -7.67 20.73 16.15
CA GLN A 83 -7.02 19.66 16.89
C GLN A 83 -7.48 18.31 16.33
N PHE A 84 -6.64 17.28 16.44
CA PHE A 84 -7.01 15.90 16.17
C PHE A 84 -7.02 15.08 17.47
N TYR A 85 -7.58 13.87 17.44
CA TYR A 85 -7.60 12.96 18.59
C TYR A 85 -7.43 11.52 18.10
N ASP A 86 -6.21 11.01 18.21
CA ASP A 86 -5.82 9.69 17.72
C ASP A 86 -4.67 9.15 18.59
N LYS A 87 -4.33 7.88 18.40
CA LYS A 87 -3.26 7.16 19.11
C LYS A 87 -2.07 6.79 18.22
N VAL A 88 -2.18 7.00 16.91
CA VAL A 88 -1.09 6.69 15.97
C VAL A 88 -0.37 7.98 15.61
N PRO A 89 0.89 8.17 16.05
CA PRO A 89 1.63 9.38 15.76
C PRO A 89 1.96 9.51 14.26
N SER A 90 2.16 10.76 13.82
CA SER A 90 2.75 11.02 12.50
C SER A 90 4.17 10.45 12.43
N LYS A 91 4.55 9.90 11.26
CA LYS A 91 5.93 9.50 10.96
C LYS A 91 6.91 10.65 11.21
N PHE A 92 6.48 11.87 10.88
CA PHE A 92 7.31 13.07 10.87
C PHE A 92 7.22 13.88 12.17
N ALA A 93 6.50 13.40 13.19
CA ALA A 93 6.23 14.18 14.41
C ALA A 93 7.51 14.73 15.08
N ASN A 94 8.60 13.95 15.03
CA ASN A 94 9.89 14.29 15.63
C ASN A 94 11.01 14.43 14.59
N TYR A 95 10.70 14.56 13.29
CA TYR A 95 11.72 14.66 12.25
C TYR A 95 12.41 16.03 12.28
N THR A 96 13.73 16.01 12.18
CA THR A 96 14.61 17.17 11.99
C THR A 96 14.94 17.39 10.51
N ALA A 97 15.64 18.48 10.19
CA ALA A 97 16.11 18.73 8.82
C ALA A 97 17.07 17.62 8.35
N GLU A 98 17.91 17.12 9.26
CA GLU A 98 18.86 16.04 9.02
C GLU A 98 18.14 14.73 8.71
N ASP A 99 17.04 14.42 9.42
CA ASP A 99 16.22 13.23 9.17
C ASP A 99 15.59 13.27 7.77
N PHE A 100 15.06 14.43 7.35
CA PHE A 100 14.52 14.60 6.00
C PHE A 100 15.61 14.49 4.92
N ALA A 101 16.76 15.12 5.14
CA ALA A 101 17.90 15.05 4.23
C ALA A 101 18.41 13.60 4.07
N ALA A 102 18.50 12.85 5.17
CA ALA A 102 18.89 11.44 5.15
C ALA A 102 17.84 10.53 4.49
N GLY A 103 16.55 10.80 4.72
CA GLY A 103 15.44 10.08 4.08
C GLY A 103 15.40 10.29 2.56
N GLY A 104 15.77 11.48 2.09
CA GLY A 104 15.93 11.77 0.66
C GLY A 104 14.63 11.75 -0.15
N PHE A 105 13.49 11.91 0.51
CA PHE A 105 12.16 12.02 -0.09
C PHE A 105 11.57 13.42 0.11
N ARG A 106 10.48 13.71 -0.61
CA ARG A 106 9.75 14.99 -0.52
C ARG A 106 8.37 14.77 0.08
N VAL A 107 8.03 15.58 1.09
CA VAL A 107 6.70 15.60 1.72
C VAL A 107 6.08 16.97 1.45
N VAL A 108 5.15 17.03 0.50
CA VAL A 108 4.50 18.28 0.09
C VAL A 108 3.30 18.53 1.00
N PRO A 109 3.19 19.69 1.67
CA PRO A 109 2.05 19.97 2.54
C PRO A 109 0.71 19.92 1.78
N PRO A 110 -0.37 19.34 2.34
CA PRO A 110 -0.49 18.68 3.66
C PRO A 110 -0.34 17.14 3.64
N ALA A 111 0.61 16.56 2.91
CA ALA A 111 0.84 15.10 2.93
C ALA A 111 1.07 14.57 4.35
N ILE A 112 0.53 13.38 4.62
CA ILE A 112 0.62 12.72 5.94
C ILE A 112 1.00 11.25 5.78
N ALA A 113 1.89 10.80 6.65
CA ALA A 113 2.25 9.40 6.79
C ALA A 113 2.20 9.02 8.28
N ARG A 114 1.59 7.88 8.61
CA ARG A 114 1.61 7.35 9.99
C ARG A 114 2.95 6.71 10.31
N ARG A 115 3.40 6.84 11.55
CA ARG A 115 4.58 6.12 12.06
C ARG A 115 4.39 4.62 11.84
N GLY A 116 5.47 3.95 11.42
CA GLY A 116 5.45 2.55 11.02
C GLY A 116 5.18 2.34 9.54
N SER A 117 5.21 3.40 8.73
CA SER A 117 5.23 3.31 7.27
C SER A 117 6.60 3.69 6.73
N PHE A 118 7.06 2.96 5.72
CA PHE A 118 8.35 3.24 5.07
C PHE A 118 8.14 4.07 3.81
N ILE A 119 8.96 5.11 3.69
CA ILE A 119 9.04 5.98 2.51
C ILE A 119 10.50 5.97 2.07
N ALA A 120 10.76 5.41 0.89
CA ALA A 120 12.10 5.30 0.33
C ALA A 120 12.61 6.62 -0.24
N LYS A 121 13.89 6.63 -0.61
CA LYS A 121 14.56 7.74 -1.27
C LYS A 121 13.85 8.12 -2.58
N ASN A 122 13.94 9.38 -2.97
CA ASN A 122 13.40 9.94 -4.21
C ASN A 122 11.86 9.85 -4.36
N VAL A 123 11.14 9.34 -3.35
CA VAL A 123 9.69 9.37 -3.32
C VAL A 123 9.19 10.80 -3.20
N VAL A 124 8.06 11.09 -3.86
CA VAL A 124 7.35 12.36 -3.71
C VAL A 124 5.95 12.07 -3.20
N LEU A 125 5.68 12.54 -1.98
CA LEU A 125 4.34 12.56 -1.41
C LEU A 125 3.72 13.93 -1.69
N MET A 126 2.84 14.01 -2.67
CA MET A 126 1.91 15.13 -2.83
C MET A 126 0.88 15.11 -1.69
N PRO A 127 -0.07 16.06 -1.57
CA PRO A 127 -1.11 16.00 -0.54
C PRO A 127 -1.88 14.66 -0.51
N SER A 128 -1.40 13.69 0.24
CA SER A 128 -1.79 12.29 0.19
C SER A 128 -1.73 11.66 1.58
N TYR A 129 -2.23 10.44 1.71
CA TYR A 129 -2.22 9.69 2.97
C TYR A 129 -1.49 8.35 2.83
N THR A 130 -0.49 8.09 3.68
CA THR A 130 0.17 6.78 3.78
C THR A 130 -0.03 6.18 5.17
N ASN A 131 -0.68 5.02 5.22
CA ASN A 131 -1.07 4.38 6.46
C ASN A 131 0.05 3.47 7.04
N ILE A 132 -0.09 3.11 8.30
CA ILE A 132 0.87 2.26 9.04
C ILE A 132 1.09 0.90 8.36
N GLY A 133 2.33 0.42 8.39
CA GLY A 133 2.77 -0.84 7.78
C GLY A 133 2.99 -0.77 6.27
N ALA A 134 2.61 0.33 5.60
CA ALA A 134 2.85 0.50 4.18
C ALA A 134 4.35 0.60 3.86
N TYR A 135 4.73 0.15 2.68
CA TYR A 135 6.08 0.25 2.13
C TYR A 135 6.02 0.93 0.77
N VAL A 136 6.59 2.14 0.65
CA VAL A 136 6.63 2.91 -0.59
C VAL A 136 8.09 2.99 -1.06
N ASP A 137 8.42 2.24 -2.11
CA ASP A 137 9.79 2.06 -2.57
C ASP A 137 10.28 3.18 -3.51
N GLU A 138 11.57 3.13 -3.84
CA GLU A 138 12.35 4.23 -4.42
C GLU A 138 11.74 4.84 -5.69
N GLY A 139 11.77 6.17 -5.78
CA GLY A 139 11.38 6.91 -6.99
C GLY A 139 9.88 6.95 -7.26
N THR A 140 9.05 6.40 -6.37
CA THR A 140 7.60 6.39 -6.53
C THR A 140 6.98 7.78 -6.38
N MET A 141 6.00 8.07 -7.22
CA MET A 141 5.16 9.26 -7.17
C MET A 141 3.81 8.91 -6.53
N VAL A 142 3.49 9.58 -5.41
CA VAL A 142 2.17 9.49 -4.76
C VAL A 142 1.48 10.85 -4.96
N ASP A 143 0.60 10.93 -5.96
CA ASP A 143 -0.03 12.20 -6.36
C ASP A 143 -1.13 12.67 -5.39
N THR A 144 -1.57 13.90 -5.64
CA THR A 144 -2.57 14.60 -4.83
C THR A 144 -3.84 13.77 -4.64
N TRP A 145 -4.23 13.62 -3.38
CA TRP A 145 -5.35 12.84 -2.88
C TRP A 145 -5.26 11.34 -3.12
N ALA A 146 -4.09 10.82 -3.46
CA ALA A 146 -3.86 9.38 -3.43
C ALA A 146 -3.80 8.87 -1.98
N THR A 147 -4.13 7.59 -1.80
CA THR A 147 -4.08 6.89 -0.52
C THR A 147 -3.29 5.60 -0.67
N VAL A 148 -2.31 5.39 0.22
CA VAL A 148 -1.59 4.12 0.37
C VAL A 148 -2.03 3.49 1.69
N GLY A 149 -2.86 2.46 1.60
CA GLY A 149 -3.50 1.79 2.73
C GLY A 149 -2.53 1.01 3.61
N SER A 150 -3.04 0.54 4.76
CA SER A 150 -2.21 -0.17 5.74
C SER A 150 -1.63 -1.45 5.15
N CYS A 151 -0.35 -1.69 5.44
CA CYS A 151 0.41 -2.84 4.92
C CYS A 151 0.64 -2.87 3.39
N ALA A 152 0.11 -1.93 2.61
CA ALA A 152 0.26 -1.93 1.15
C ALA A 152 1.74 -1.90 0.73
N GLN A 153 2.08 -2.65 -0.32
CA GLN A 153 3.44 -2.73 -0.85
C GLN A 153 3.48 -2.04 -2.22
N ILE A 154 4.12 -0.88 -2.30
CA ILE A 154 4.31 -0.11 -3.51
C ILE A 154 5.76 -0.24 -3.95
N GLY A 155 5.97 -0.79 -5.15
CA GLY A 155 7.27 -1.02 -5.75
C GLY A 155 8.00 0.25 -6.16
N LYS A 156 9.12 0.08 -6.84
CA LYS A 156 9.99 1.16 -7.32
C LYS A 156 9.39 1.80 -8.56
N ASN A 157 9.63 3.11 -8.72
CA ASN A 157 9.21 3.90 -9.88
C ASN A 157 7.71 3.74 -10.22
N VAL A 158 6.88 3.50 -9.21
CA VAL A 158 5.43 3.44 -9.39
C VAL A 158 4.91 4.87 -9.51
N HIS A 159 3.89 5.08 -10.34
CA HIS A 159 3.15 6.34 -10.36
C HIS A 159 1.70 6.08 -9.96
N LEU A 160 1.37 6.46 -8.72
CA LEU A 160 -0.01 6.53 -8.24
C LEU A 160 -0.56 7.92 -8.56
N SER A 161 -1.39 8.00 -9.61
CA SER A 161 -1.95 9.28 -10.08
C SER A 161 -2.95 9.89 -9.08
N GLY A 162 -3.38 11.12 -9.36
CA GLY A 162 -4.27 11.86 -8.45
C GLY A 162 -5.55 11.11 -8.08
N GLY A 163 -5.82 11.02 -6.78
CA GLY A 163 -7.00 10.33 -6.27
C GLY A 163 -7.00 8.81 -6.40
N VAL A 164 -5.85 8.18 -6.65
CA VAL A 164 -5.73 6.72 -6.62
C VAL A 164 -5.80 6.21 -5.18
N GLY A 165 -6.67 5.25 -4.91
CA GLY A 165 -6.69 4.55 -3.63
C GLY A 165 -6.10 3.14 -3.73
N ILE A 166 -5.15 2.86 -2.85
CA ILE A 166 -4.61 1.53 -2.62
C ILE A 166 -5.12 1.05 -1.26
N GLY A 167 -5.93 0.00 -1.27
CA GLY A 167 -6.61 -0.52 -0.08
C GLY A 167 -5.65 -1.04 0.99
N GLY A 168 -6.02 -0.82 2.25
CA GLY A 168 -5.30 -1.38 3.39
C GLY A 168 -5.78 -2.78 3.74
N VAL A 169 -4.87 -3.67 4.16
CA VAL A 169 -5.20 -5.03 4.58
C VAL A 169 -4.41 -5.41 5.83
N LEU A 170 -4.93 -5.01 6.98
CA LEU A 170 -4.36 -5.37 8.28
C LEU A 170 -4.95 -6.68 8.83
N GLU A 171 -6.24 -6.90 8.60
CA GLU A 171 -6.92 -8.16 8.89
C GLU A 171 -7.65 -8.64 7.64
N PRO A 172 -7.76 -9.97 7.42
CA PRO A 172 -7.23 -11.04 8.27
C PRO A 172 -5.69 -11.19 8.16
N LEU A 173 -5.05 -11.75 9.20
CA LEU A 173 -3.59 -11.75 9.34
C LEU A 173 -2.88 -12.46 8.17
N GLN A 174 -3.45 -13.56 7.68
CA GLN A 174 -2.92 -14.38 6.59
C GLN A 174 -3.11 -13.76 5.19
N ALA A 175 -3.94 -12.72 5.04
CA ALA A 175 -4.17 -12.13 3.73
C ALA A 175 -2.94 -11.34 3.28
N ASN A 176 -2.54 -11.50 2.02
CA ASN A 176 -1.56 -10.60 1.43
C ASN A 176 -2.13 -9.17 1.37
N PRO A 177 -1.29 -8.15 1.60
CA PRO A 177 -1.71 -6.78 1.37
C PRO A 177 -1.89 -6.50 -0.12
N VAL A 178 -2.49 -5.34 -0.44
CA VAL A 178 -2.47 -4.87 -1.82
C VAL A 178 -1.03 -4.61 -2.23
N ILE A 179 -0.67 -5.10 -3.42
CA ILE A 179 0.67 -5.02 -3.96
C ILE A 179 0.60 -4.34 -5.33
N ILE A 180 1.38 -3.28 -5.50
CA ILE A 180 1.66 -2.65 -6.79
C ILE A 180 3.15 -2.83 -7.04
N GLU A 181 3.51 -3.68 -8.00
CA GLU A 181 4.91 -3.99 -8.28
C GLU A 181 5.60 -2.88 -9.08
N ASP A 182 6.90 -3.06 -9.32
CA ASP A 182 7.78 -2.07 -9.90
C ASP A 182 7.31 -1.56 -11.27
N ASN A 183 7.54 -0.27 -11.52
CA ASN A 183 7.28 0.43 -12.78
C ASN A 183 5.81 0.48 -13.22
N CYS A 184 4.89 0.13 -12.32
CA CYS A 184 3.46 0.26 -12.59
C CYS A 184 3.03 1.73 -12.70
N PHE A 185 2.12 2.00 -13.63
CA PHE A 185 1.38 3.25 -13.67
C PHE A 185 -0.08 2.98 -13.31
N ILE A 186 -0.60 3.72 -12.34
CA ILE A 186 -2.00 3.64 -11.91
C ILE A 186 -2.65 5.00 -12.19
N GLY A 187 -3.57 5.01 -13.16
CA GLY A 187 -4.25 6.20 -13.64
C GLY A 187 -5.18 6.82 -12.61
N ALA A 188 -5.45 8.11 -12.76
CA ALA A 188 -6.21 8.89 -11.79
C ALA A 188 -7.59 8.28 -11.50
N ARG A 189 -8.01 8.38 -10.24
CA ARG A 189 -9.31 7.87 -9.74
C ARG A 189 -9.50 6.36 -9.87
N SER A 190 -8.44 5.60 -10.09
CA SER A 190 -8.47 4.15 -9.99
C SER A 190 -8.32 3.70 -8.54
N GLU A 191 -8.80 2.50 -8.25
CA GLU A 191 -8.80 1.93 -6.90
C GLU A 191 -8.34 0.47 -6.97
N VAL A 192 -7.40 0.05 -6.12
CA VAL A 192 -6.92 -1.34 -6.03
C VAL A 192 -6.98 -1.79 -4.57
N VAL A 193 -7.80 -2.79 -4.26
CA VAL A 193 -8.17 -3.14 -2.88
C VAL A 193 -8.11 -4.65 -2.62
N GLU A 194 -8.35 -5.06 -1.37
CA GLU A 194 -8.62 -6.46 -0.99
C GLU A 194 -7.49 -7.45 -1.31
N GLY A 195 -6.23 -6.99 -1.28
CA GLY A 195 -5.07 -7.85 -1.54
C GLY A 195 -4.83 -8.16 -3.01
N VAL A 196 -5.45 -7.40 -3.93
CA VAL A 196 -5.14 -7.49 -5.36
C VAL A 196 -3.65 -7.22 -5.60
N ILE A 197 -3.06 -7.98 -6.53
CA ILE A 197 -1.68 -7.80 -6.98
C ILE A 197 -1.69 -7.23 -8.39
N VAL A 198 -1.01 -6.10 -8.60
CA VAL A 198 -0.71 -5.56 -9.93
C VAL A 198 0.76 -5.82 -10.21
N GLU A 199 1.03 -6.79 -11.08
CA GLU A 199 2.39 -7.19 -11.42
C GLU A 199 3.12 -6.15 -12.25
N GLU A 200 4.45 -6.25 -12.24
CA GLU A 200 5.37 -5.24 -12.73
C GLU A 200 5.08 -4.75 -14.16
N ASN A 201 5.47 -3.51 -14.44
CA ASN A 201 5.35 -2.85 -15.74
C ASN A 201 3.91 -2.65 -16.26
N SER A 202 2.89 -2.96 -15.46
CA SER A 202 1.49 -2.78 -15.85
C SER A 202 1.09 -1.30 -15.93
N VAL A 203 0.13 -1.01 -16.80
CA VAL A 203 -0.44 0.33 -16.99
C VAL A 203 -1.95 0.24 -16.81
N ILE A 204 -2.43 0.79 -15.70
CA ILE A 204 -3.85 0.90 -15.41
C ILE A 204 -4.32 2.31 -15.79
N SER A 205 -5.34 2.41 -16.62
CA SER A 205 -5.95 3.68 -17.02
C SER A 205 -6.72 4.35 -15.87
N MET A 206 -7.39 5.47 -16.15
CA MET A 206 -8.25 6.14 -15.18
C MET A 206 -9.53 5.33 -14.91
N GLY A 207 -10.06 5.43 -13.68
CA GLY A 207 -11.37 4.86 -13.30
C GLY A 207 -11.43 3.34 -13.33
N VAL A 208 -10.30 2.66 -13.10
CA VAL A 208 -10.22 1.21 -13.00
C VAL A 208 -10.31 0.80 -11.52
N TYR A 209 -11.27 -0.05 -11.18
CA TYR A 209 -11.59 -0.45 -9.81
C TYR A 209 -11.38 -1.96 -9.66
N LEU A 210 -10.32 -2.36 -8.97
CA LEU A 210 -9.90 -3.74 -8.79
C LEU A 210 -10.05 -4.17 -7.34
N GLY A 211 -11.04 -5.01 -7.06
CA GLY A 211 -11.13 -5.82 -5.84
C GLY A 211 -11.15 -7.31 -6.17
N GLN A 212 -11.29 -8.15 -5.16
CA GLN A 212 -11.36 -9.62 -5.33
C GLN A 212 -12.61 -10.06 -6.10
N SER A 213 -13.66 -9.22 -6.11
CA SER A 213 -14.88 -9.48 -6.88
C SER A 213 -14.89 -8.88 -8.29
N THR A 214 -13.89 -8.05 -8.64
CA THR A 214 -13.81 -7.44 -9.98
C THR A 214 -13.42 -8.49 -11.01
N LYS A 215 -14.26 -8.68 -12.03
CA LYS A 215 -13.89 -9.44 -13.22
C LYS A 215 -12.78 -8.71 -13.97
N ILE A 216 -11.67 -9.40 -14.21
CA ILE A 216 -10.58 -8.96 -15.09
C ILE A 216 -10.70 -9.76 -16.39
N TYR A 217 -11.17 -9.11 -17.45
CA TYR A 217 -11.40 -9.70 -18.75
C TYR A 217 -10.21 -9.45 -19.68
N ASP A 218 -9.61 -10.50 -20.24
CA ASP A 218 -8.59 -10.38 -21.27
C ASP A 218 -9.27 -10.38 -22.65
N ARG A 219 -9.18 -9.27 -23.38
CA ARG A 219 -9.87 -9.15 -24.69
C ARG A 219 -9.21 -10.02 -25.77
N GLU A 220 -7.95 -10.39 -25.62
CA GLU A 220 -7.23 -11.20 -26.61
C GLU A 220 -7.61 -12.67 -26.49
N THR A 221 -7.79 -13.16 -25.24
CA THR A 221 -8.08 -14.59 -24.98
C THR A 221 -9.55 -14.87 -24.69
N GLY A 222 -10.31 -13.86 -24.28
CA GLY A 222 -11.68 -14.01 -23.78
C GLY A 222 -11.78 -14.55 -22.35
N GLU A 223 -10.65 -14.72 -21.64
CA GLU A 223 -10.61 -15.26 -20.28
C GLU A 223 -11.06 -14.22 -19.24
N VAL A 224 -11.70 -14.68 -18.17
CA VAL A 224 -12.02 -13.86 -16.99
C VAL A 224 -11.26 -14.40 -15.79
N THR A 225 -10.46 -13.54 -15.18
CA THR A 225 -9.70 -13.80 -13.96
C THR A 225 -10.06 -12.80 -12.85
N TYR A 226 -9.46 -12.96 -11.67
CA TYR A 226 -9.73 -12.17 -10.47
C TYR A 226 -8.45 -11.99 -9.65
N GLY A 227 -8.36 -10.90 -8.89
CA GLY A 227 -7.34 -10.74 -7.84
C GLY A 227 -5.92 -10.42 -8.31
N ARG A 228 -5.58 -10.59 -9.60
CA ARG A 228 -4.21 -10.39 -10.12
C ARG A 228 -4.24 -9.81 -11.53
N ILE A 229 -3.51 -8.71 -11.74
CA ILE A 229 -3.19 -8.16 -13.07
C ILE A 229 -1.82 -8.71 -13.48
N PRO A 230 -1.72 -9.50 -14.57
CA PRO A 230 -0.45 -10.03 -15.05
C PRO A 230 0.53 -8.95 -15.49
N ALA A 231 1.84 -9.24 -15.41
CA ALA A 231 2.89 -8.30 -15.75
C ALA A 231 2.73 -7.70 -17.16
N GLY A 232 3.03 -6.41 -17.28
CA GLY A 232 2.97 -5.68 -18.55
C GLY A 232 1.54 -5.49 -19.10
N SER A 233 0.50 -5.75 -18.32
CA SER A 233 -0.88 -5.56 -18.79
C SER A 233 -1.23 -4.08 -18.93
N VAL A 234 -1.88 -3.72 -20.03
CA VAL A 234 -2.55 -2.42 -20.20
C VAL A 234 -4.04 -2.63 -19.93
N VAL A 235 -4.55 -1.96 -18.90
CA VAL A 235 -5.89 -2.20 -18.35
C VAL A 235 -6.73 -0.94 -18.44
N VAL A 236 -7.96 -1.08 -18.95
CA VAL A 236 -8.95 0.00 -19.01
C VAL A 236 -10.25 -0.43 -18.33
N ALA A 237 -11.09 0.54 -17.96
CA ALA A 237 -12.43 0.26 -17.50
C ALA A 237 -13.32 -0.22 -18.67
N GLY A 238 -14.17 -1.20 -18.43
CA GLY A 238 -15.10 -1.72 -19.43
C GLY A 238 -16.31 -2.37 -18.80
N ASN A 239 -17.11 -3.06 -19.62
CA ASN A 239 -18.26 -3.82 -19.16
C ASN A 239 -18.38 -5.14 -19.94
N LEU A 240 -18.93 -6.16 -19.29
CA LEU A 240 -19.36 -7.40 -19.94
C LEU A 240 -20.89 -7.41 -20.07
N PRO A 241 -21.45 -7.73 -21.25
CA PRO A 241 -22.90 -7.78 -21.44
C PRO A 241 -23.53 -8.95 -20.68
N SER A 242 -24.77 -8.76 -20.25
CA SER A 242 -25.62 -9.85 -19.76
C SER A 242 -25.94 -10.85 -20.88
N LYS A 243 -26.32 -12.09 -20.52
CA LYS A 243 -26.63 -13.14 -21.51
C LYS A 243 -27.80 -12.77 -22.44
N ASP A 244 -28.75 -11.99 -21.95
CA ASP A 244 -29.91 -11.50 -22.69
C ASP A 244 -29.64 -10.15 -23.40
N GLY A 245 -28.45 -9.56 -23.24
CA GLY A 245 -28.04 -8.30 -23.86
C GLY A 245 -28.76 -7.05 -23.32
N THR A 246 -29.55 -7.15 -22.25
CA THR A 246 -30.36 -6.04 -21.73
C THR A 246 -29.55 -5.01 -20.94
N HIS A 247 -28.43 -5.43 -20.37
CA HIS A 247 -27.55 -4.58 -19.57
C HIS A 247 -26.10 -5.07 -19.65
N SER A 248 -25.21 -4.35 -19.00
CA SER A 248 -23.82 -4.75 -18.84
C SER A 248 -23.35 -4.42 -17.44
N LEU A 249 -22.37 -5.19 -16.95
CA LEU A 249 -21.79 -4.99 -15.63
C LEU A 249 -20.31 -4.67 -15.76
N TYR A 250 -19.84 -3.83 -14.83
CA TYR A 250 -18.47 -3.37 -14.77
C TYR A 250 -17.45 -4.51 -14.76
N CYS A 251 -16.36 -4.32 -15.49
CA CYS A 251 -15.15 -5.15 -15.41
C CYS A 251 -13.91 -4.30 -15.72
N ALA A 252 -12.75 -4.80 -15.30
CA ALA A 252 -11.48 -4.32 -15.84
C ALA A 252 -11.14 -5.12 -17.10
N VAL A 253 -10.64 -4.46 -18.15
CA VAL A 253 -10.32 -5.10 -19.42
C VAL A 253 -8.84 -4.97 -19.70
N ILE A 254 -8.12 -6.09 -19.80
CA ILE A 254 -6.77 -6.13 -20.35
C ILE A 254 -6.90 -5.99 -21.87
N VAL A 255 -6.39 -4.87 -22.41
CA VAL A 255 -6.49 -4.56 -23.84
C VAL A 255 -5.25 -4.94 -24.63
N LYS A 256 -4.11 -5.07 -23.97
CA LYS A 256 -2.87 -5.60 -24.55
C LYS A 256 -1.88 -5.92 -23.44
N LYS A 257 -0.86 -6.70 -23.78
CA LYS A 257 0.29 -6.97 -22.92
C LYS A 257 1.55 -6.41 -23.58
N VAL A 258 2.36 -5.68 -22.84
CA VAL A 258 3.61 -5.08 -23.32
C VAL A 258 4.80 -5.60 -22.55
N ASP A 259 5.89 -5.86 -23.25
CA ASP A 259 7.16 -6.20 -22.61
C ASP A 259 7.83 -4.95 -22.00
N ALA A 260 8.79 -5.16 -21.10
CA ALA A 260 9.50 -4.08 -20.41
C ALA A 260 10.25 -3.12 -21.35
N LYS A 261 10.78 -3.59 -22.48
CA LYS A 261 11.49 -2.73 -23.46
C LYS A 261 10.51 -1.81 -24.17
N THR A 262 9.35 -2.34 -24.55
CA THR A 262 8.26 -1.58 -25.16
C THR A 262 7.72 -0.56 -24.15
N ARG A 263 7.50 -0.97 -22.90
CA ARG A 263 7.05 -0.08 -21.82
C ARG A 263 7.97 1.11 -21.56
N ALA A 264 9.29 0.90 -21.64
CA ALA A 264 10.29 1.94 -21.40
C ALA A 264 10.43 2.96 -22.54
N LYS A 265 10.05 2.59 -23.77
CA LYS A 265 10.21 3.44 -24.97
C LYS A 265 8.92 4.16 -25.37
N VAL A 266 7.76 3.57 -25.10
CA VAL A 266 6.47 4.07 -25.56
C VAL A 266 5.85 4.98 -24.50
N GLY A 267 5.39 6.16 -24.91
CA GLY A 267 4.75 7.10 -24.01
C GLY A 267 3.45 6.52 -23.43
N LEU A 268 3.12 6.87 -22.17
CA LEU A 268 1.92 6.36 -21.51
C LEU A 268 0.64 6.59 -22.33
N ASN A 269 0.51 7.78 -22.93
CA ASN A 269 -0.63 8.13 -23.78
C ASN A 269 -0.72 7.26 -25.03
N GLU A 270 0.42 6.84 -25.60
CA GLU A 270 0.45 5.97 -26.78
C GLU A 270 0.03 4.54 -26.41
N LEU A 271 0.47 4.03 -25.24
CA LEU A 271 0.02 2.73 -24.73
C LEU A 271 -1.50 2.69 -24.54
N LEU A 272 -2.09 3.77 -24.01
CA LEU A 272 -3.54 3.85 -23.75
C LEU A 272 -4.39 4.12 -24.99
N ARG A 273 -3.85 4.80 -26.01
CA ARG A 273 -4.59 5.17 -27.23
C ARG A 273 -4.42 4.19 -28.39
N GLY A 274 -3.45 3.27 -28.32
CA GLY A 274 -3.08 2.45 -29.47
C GLY A 274 -4.24 1.62 -30.01
N ASP A 275 -4.74 2.06 -31.17
CA ASP A 275 -5.31 1.26 -32.26
C ASP A 275 -4.38 0.09 -32.62
#